data_AF-A0A0N5AWQ2-F1
#
_entry.id   AF-A0A0N5AWQ2-F1
#
_cell.length_a   1.000
_cell.length_b   1.000
_cell.length_c   1.000
_cell.angle_alpha   90.00
_cell.angle_beta   90.00
_cell.angle_gamma   90.00
#
_symmetry.space_group_name_H-M   'P 1'
#
loop_
_entity.id
_entity.type
_entity.pdbx_description
1 polymer ?
#
loop_
_entity_poly.entity_id
_entity_poly.type
_entity_poly.pdbx_seq_one_letter_code
_entity_poly.pdbx_strand_id
1 'polypeptide(L)'
;MDSLRFDKKRFRSQVVSDSCGIEAGEIIEGVIFGDVVVIRDPVKAAKVRAFGFYGNFLNERSPEVAVECFHSSSNADIDGTISSAIEWNKRQSCDSSLYLSMEECMYLAFDLRILQVIENNIRSSKLWMYFVNLYGQFFIQRYAVYRYLRHDGWVVRSGLLYGVDFLIYYQSPCNYHSSAGVRILSDVNSNLDNKFIALNRQLNNVKKSLIYMIVEIPRNVNLNKVECLEKIVVTHMTYHYRRL
;
A
#
# COMPACT_ATOMS: atom_id res chain seq x y z
N MET A 1 -13.56 -17.68 -15.04
CA MET A 1 -12.38 -17.96 -14.20
C MET A 1 -12.28 -16.84 -13.19
N ASP A 2 -12.15 -17.17 -11.90
CA ASP A 2 -12.01 -16.21 -10.81
C ASP A 2 -10.63 -15.55 -10.97
N SER A 3 -10.59 -14.34 -11.53
CA SER A 3 -9.38 -13.68 -12.06
C SER A 3 -8.32 -13.33 -11.02
N LEU A 4 -8.68 -13.37 -9.74
CA LEU A 4 -7.73 -13.26 -8.62
C LEU A 4 -7.10 -14.61 -8.23
N ARG A 5 -7.64 -15.73 -8.71
CA ARG A 5 -7.07 -17.07 -8.48
C ARG A 5 -6.09 -17.41 -9.60
N PHE A 6 -4.93 -16.77 -9.61
CA PHE A 6 -3.76 -17.40 -10.23
C PHE A 6 -3.46 -18.66 -9.41
N ASP A 7 -3.29 -19.81 -10.09
CA ASP A 7 -3.21 -21.14 -9.46
C ASP A 7 -2.51 -21.10 -8.09
N LYS A 8 -3.32 -21.36 -7.05
CA LYS A 8 -2.95 -21.26 -5.64
C LYS A 8 -1.91 -22.32 -5.29
N LYS A 9 -0.66 -22.12 -5.70
CA LYS A 9 0.47 -22.52 -4.86
C LYS A 9 0.44 -21.58 -3.68
N ARG A 10 -0.43 -21.94 -2.72
CA ARG A 10 -0.54 -21.34 -1.39
C ARG A 10 0.85 -20.87 -1.00
N PHE A 11 0.97 -19.59 -0.71
CA PHE A 11 2.07 -19.08 0.08
C PHE A 11 1.94 -19.72 1.47
N ARG A 12 2.18 -21.04 1.57
CA ARG A 12 2.75 -21.62 2.76
C ARG A 12 4.04 -20.84 2.90
N SER A 13 4.07 -20.03 3.95
CA SER A 13 5.15 -19.76 4.90
C SER A 13 6.42 -20.65 4.89
N GLN A 14 6.71 -21.44 3.86
CA GLN A 14 7.86 -22.35 3.74
C GLN A 14 8.98 -21.81 2.84
N VAL A 15 8.83 -20.63 2.20
CA VAL A 15 9.90 -20.05 1.35
C VAL A 15 10.34 -18.65 1.79
N VAL A 16 9.70 -18.05 2.80
CA VAL A 16 10.14 -16.77 3.40
C VAL A 16 10.46 -16.92 4.89
N SER A 17 10.52 -18.16 5.40
CA SER A 17 10.79 -18.43 6.82
C SER A 17 12.26 -18.26 7.22
N ASP A 18 13.21 -18.33 6.29
CA ASP A 18 14.61 -18.53 6.69
C ASP A 18 15.48 -17.26 6.57
N SER A 19 14.97 -16.17 5.98
CA SER A 19 15.77 -14.96 5.72
C SER A 19 15.15 -13.64 6.20
N CYS A 20 13.96 -13.65 6.79
CA CYS A 20 13.27 -12.41 7.16
C CYS A 20 13.73 -11.80 8.49
N GLY A 21 14.36 -12.59 9.36
CA GLY A 21 14.99 -12.08 10.59
C GLY A 21 14.04 -11.46 11.63
N ILE A 22 12.71 -11.50 11.46
CA ILE A 22 11.77 -11.22 12.55
C ILE A 22 11.67 -12.50 13.38
N GLU A 23 12.18 -12.44 14.61
CA GLU A 23 12.19 -13.60 15.49
C GLU A 23 10.78 -13.91 16.00
N ALA A 24 10.53 -15.19 16.34
CA ALA A 24 9.24 -15.59 16.90
C ALA A 24 8.98 -14.85 18.22
N GLY A 25 7.94 -14.01 18.25
CA GLY A 25 7.60 -13.19 19.41
C GLY A 25 8.29 -11.82 19.48
N GLU A 26 9.12 -11.46 18.48
CA GLU A 26 9.66 -10.11 18.36
C GLU A 26 8.53 -9.09 18.11
N ILE A 27 8.44 -8.08 18.96
CA ILE A 27 7.49 -6.98 18.82
C ILE A 27 8.20 -5.75 18.27
N ILE A 28 7.65 -5.21 17.20
CA ILE A 28 8.13 -4.02 16.53
C ILE A 28 7.31 -2.83 17.01
N GLU A 29 7.98 -1.77 17.41
CA GLU A 29 7.33 -0.57 17.91
C GLU A 29 7.19 0.47 16.78
N GLY A 30 6.00 1.05 16.67
CA GLY A 30 5.72 2.14 15.74
C GLY A 30 5.09 3.34 16.46
N VAL A 31 5.37 4.55 16.01
CA VAL A 31 4.77 5.78 16.54
C VAL A 31 3.78 6.31 15.51
N ILE A 32 2.55 6.58 15.94
CA ILE A 32 1.51 7.11 15.04
C ILE A 32 1.55 8.64 14.99
N PHE A 33 1.31 9.18 13.80
CA PHE A 33 1.21 10.61 13.51
C PHE A 33 0.05 10.81 12.53
N GLY A 34 -1.13 11.17 13.05
CA GLY A 34 -2.34 11.23 12.23
C GLY A 34 -2.70 9.86 11.66
N ASP A 35 -2.72 9.72 10.35
CA ASP A 35 -3.08 8.48 9.65
C ASP A 35 -1.90 7.57 9.29
N VAL A 36 -0.68 7.96 9.66
CA VAL A 36 0.53 7.25 9.33
C VAL A 36 1.22 6.73 10.59
N VAL A 37 1.72 5.50 10.53
CA VAL A 37 2.56 4.92 11.59
C VAL A 37 3.99 4.81 11.12
N VAL A 38 4.92 5.25 11.96
CA VAL A 38 6.35 5.35 11.62
C VAL A 38 7.15 4.40 12.50
N ILE A 39 7.87 3.47 11.88
CA ILE A 39 8.90 2.67 12.54
C ILE A 39 10.23 3.38 12.34
N ARG A 40 10.76 3.95 13.41
CA ARG A 40 11.98 4.78 13.38
C ARG A 40 13.28 3.97 13.44
N ASP A 41 13.24 2.77 14.01
CA ASP A 41 14.40 1.88 14.07
C ASP A 41 14.67 1.33 12.65
N PRO A 42 15.81 1.70 12.02
CA PRO A 42 16.08 1.33 10.63
C PRO A 42 16.27 -0.19 10.44
N VAL A 43 16.74 -0.91 11.47
CA VAL A 43 16.93 -2.36 11.41
C VAL A 43 15.56 -3.05 11.43
N LYS A 44 14.68 -2.66 12.37
CA LYS A 44 13.32 -3.20 12.42
C LYS A 44 12.50 -2.81 11.19
N ALA A 45 12.66 -1.58 10.72
CA ALA A 45 12.05 -1.09 9.48
C ALA A 45 12.44 -1.97 8.27
N ALA A 46 13.73 -2.26 8.10
CA ALA A 46 14.22 -3.14 7.04
C ALA A 46 13.64 -4.57 7.16
N LYS A 47 13.56 -5.12 8.37
CA LYS A 47 12.92 -6.44 8.62
C LYS A 47 11.44 -6.44 8.19
N VAL A 48 10.65 -5.43 8.59
CA VAL A 48 9.23 -5.32 8.20
C VAL A 48 9.06 -5.19 6.69
N ARG A 49 9.93 -4.40 6.04
CA ARG A 49 9.96 -4.28 4.58
C ARG A 49 10.24 -5.64 3.93
N ALA A 50 11.24 -6.38 4.41
CA ALA A 50 11.62 -7.69 3.90
C ALA A 50 10.54 -8.76 4.10
N PHE A 51 9.76 -8.67 5.20
CA PHE A 51 8.75 -9.66 5.57
C PHE A 51 7.60 -9.80 4.59
N GLY A 52 7.18 -8.69 4.00
CA GLY A 52 6.04 -8.73 3.08
C GLY A 52 5.86 -7.44 2.30
N PHE A 53 6.93 -6.67 2.11
CA PHE A 53 6.89 -5.40 1.41
C PHE A 53 5.87 -4.42 2.01
N TYR A 54 5.77 -4.38 3.34
CA TYR A 54 5.00 -3.38 4.07
C TYR A 54 5.76 -2.05 4.12
N GLY A 55 5.02 -0.95 4.16
CA GLY A 55 5.51 0.41 4.35
C GLY A 55 6.33 0.96 3.20
N ASN A 56 6.64 2.24 3.27
CA ASN A 56 7.45 2.93 2.27
C ASN A 56 8.55 3.72 2.96
N PHE A 57 9.78 3.60 2.46
CA PHE A 57 10.84 4.51 2.87
C PHE A 57 10.76 5.77 2.00
N LEU A 58 10.89 6.95 2.62
CA LEU A 58 10.85 8.21 1.88
C LEU A 58 12.08 8.40 0.97
N ASN A 59 13.16 7.68 1.25
CA ASN A 59 14.40 7.67 0.48
C ASN A 59 14.54 6.46 -0.46
N GLU A 60 13.50 5.63 -0.65
CA GLU A 60 13.58 4.41 -1.47
C GLU A 60 13.85 4.70 -2.95
N ARG A 61 13.46 5.89 -3.43
CA ARG A 61 13.70 6.32 -4.81
C ARG A 61 14.68 7.48 -4.83
N SER A 62 15.83 7.25 -5.44
CA SER A 62 16.73 8.32 -5.87
C SER A 62 16.15 9.00 -7.13
N PRO A 63 15.78 10.29 -7.11
CA PRO A 63 15.57 11.04 -8.33
C PRO A 63 16.79 10.95 -9.24
N GLU A 64 16.55 10.67 -10.51
CA GLU A 64 17.52 10.92 -11.57
C GLU A 64 17.45 12.42 -11.88
N VAL A 65 18.52 13.14 -11.55
CA VAL A 65 18.63 14.57 -11.79
C VAL A 65 19.30 14.78 -13.13
N ALA A 66 18.50 15.08 -14.16
CA ALA A 66 19.02 15.49 -15.46
C ALA A 66 19.73 16.84 -15.30
N VAL A 67 21.05 16.85 -15.47
CA VAL A 67 21.89 18.05 -15.31
C VAL A 67 21.48 19.13 -16.32
N GLU A 68 20.94 18.71 -17.45
CA GLU A 68 20.44 19.55 -18.53
C GLU A 68 19.30 20.48 -18.09
N CYS A 69 18.58 20.13 -17.02
CA CYS A 69 17.52 20.99 -16.46
C CYS A 69 18.05 22.26 -15.79
N PHE A 70 19.35 22.35 -15.53
CA PHE A 70 19.97 23.48 -14.83
C PHE A 70 20.78 24.39 -15.75
N HIS A 71 20.72 24.18 -17.07
CA HIS A 71 21.44 25.03 -18.02
C HIS A 71 20.97 26.48 -17.93
N SER A 72 21.90 27.39 -17.68
CA SER A 72 21.70 28.81 -17.93
C SER A 72 21.81 29.05 -19.44
N SER A 73 21.03 29.99 -19.97
CA SER A 73 20.97 30.33 -21.41
C SER A 73 22.31 30.79 -22.02
N SER A 74 23.36 30.91 -21.21
CA SER A 74 24.74 31.09 -21.62
C SER A 74 25.51 29.77 -21.47
N ASN A 75 25.92 29.16 -22.59
CA ASN A 75 26.66 27.88 -22.70
C ASN A 75 28.05 27.83 -22.00
N ALA A 76 28.36 28.74 -21.07
CA ALA A 76 29.70 28.91 -20.50
C ALA A 76 29.86 28.39 -19.06
N ASP A 77 28.77 28.10 -18.32
CA ASP A 77 28.84 27.73 -16.90
C ASP A 77 28.40 26.28 -16.63
N ILE A 78 29.25 25.34 -17.06
CA ILE A 78 29.04 23.91 -16.84
C ILE A 78 29.17 23.57 -15.35
N ASP A 79 30.11 24.19 -14.64
CA ASP A 79 30.38 23.93 -13.22
C ASP A 79 29.23 24.41 -12.33
N GLY A 80 28.62 25.57 -12.63
CA GLY A 80 27.41 26.04 -11.95
C GLY A 80 26.20 25.16 -12.22
N THR A 81 26.08 24.62 -13.43
CA THR A 81 25.02 23.66 -13.80
C THR A 81 25.14 22.37 -12.97
N ILE A 82 26.35 21.79 -12.89
CA ILE A 82 26.63 20.58 -12.08
C ILE A 82 26.39 20.85 -10.59
N SER A 83 26.84 22.01 -10.09
CA SER A 83 26.64 22.41 -8.69
C SER A 83 25.15 22.51 -8.33
N SER A 84 24.34 23.09 -9.22
CA SER A 84 22.88 23.20 -9.05
C SER A 84 22.20 21.82 -9.02
N ALA A 85 22.62 20.91 -9.90
CA ALA A 85 22.12 19.53 -9.91
C ALA A 85 22.47 18.77 -8.62
N ILE A 86 23.69 18.94 -8.09
CA ILE A 86 24.12 18.37 -6.81
C ILE A 86 23.29 18.95 -5.66
N GLU A 87 23.06 20.25 -5.64
CA GLU A 87 22.23 20.90 -4.61
C GLU A 87 20.78 20.41 -4.66
N TRP A 88 20.21 20.27 -5.85
CA TRP A 88 18.89 19.67 -6.03
C TRP A 88 18.84 18.26 -5.46
N ASN A 89 19.87 17.47 -5.72
CA ASN A 89 19.96 16.10 -5.23
C ASN A 89 20.00 16.03 -3.69
N LYS A 90 20.54 17.05 -3.01
CA LYS A 90 20.55 17.16 -1.54
C LYS A 90 19.17 17.40 -0.92
N ARG A 91 18.15 17.78 -1.70
CA ARG A 91 16.77 17.97 -1.21
C ARG A 91 16.02 16.67 -0.97
N GLN A 92 16.61 15.53 -1.31
CA GLN A 92 16.04 14.22 -0.99
C GLN A 92 15.88 14.03 0.52
N SER A 93 14.86 13.27 0.90
CA SER A 93 14.73 12.85 2.29
C SER A 93 15.88 11.90 2.65
N CYS A 94 16.60 12.18 3.73
CA CYS A 94 17.57 11.25 4.32
C CYS A 94 16.93 10.33 5.36
N ASP A 95 15.61 10.31 5.45
CA ASP A 95 14.89 9.54 6.46
C ASP A 95 14.91 8.04 6.16
N SER A 96 15.44 7.28 7.11
CA SER A 96 15.52 5.81 7.08
C SER A 96 14.37 5.13 7.82
N SER A 97 13.38 5.90 8.28
CA SER A 97 12.17 5.38 8.91
C SER A 97 11.24 4.74 7.88
N LEU A 98 10.52 3.70 8.30
CA LEU A 98 9.47 3.08 7.48
C LEU A 98 8.11 3.66 7.83
N TYR A 99 7.42 4.17 6.81
CA TYR A 99 6.09 4.75 6.94
C TYR A 99 5.04 3.73 6.51
N LEU A 100 4.16 3.37 7.43
CA LEU A 100 3.05 2.42 7.24
C LEU A 100 1.75 3.20 7.05
N SER A 101 0.94 2.77 6.08
CA SER A 101 -0.45 3.25 5.98
C SER A 101 -1.30 2.72 7.14
N MET A 102 -2.50 3.30 7.33
CA MET A 102 -3.47 2.80 8.30
C MET A 102 -3.82 1.31 8.08
N GLU A 103 -3.93 0.85 6.84
CA GLU A 103 -4.25 -0.54 6.53
C GLU A 103 -3.07 -1.48 6.82
N GLU A 104 -1.85 -1.06 6.49
CA GLU A 104 -0.63 -1.81 6.81
C GLU A 104 -0.43 -1.92 8.33
N CYS A 105 -0.57 -0.80 9.03
CA CYS A 105 -0.51 -0.74 10.49
C CYS A 105 -1.51 -1.71 11.12
N MET A 106 -2.78 -1.63 10.73
CA MET A 106 -3.82 -2.49 11.27
C MET A 106 -3.54 -3.96 11.02
N TYR A 107 -3.07 -4.32 9.81
CA TYR A 107 -2.77 -5.71 9.47
C TYR A 107 -1.59 -6.25 10.27
N LEU A 108 -0.52 -5.47 10.41
CA LEU A 108 0.67 -5.85 11.18
C LEU A 108 0.37 -5.96 12.68
N ALA A 109 -0.47 -5.08 13.22
CA ALA A 109 -0.82 -5.04 14.64
C ALA A 109 -1.89 -6.07 15.04
N PHE A 110 -2.93 -6.24 14.21
CA PHE A 110 -4.10 -7.06 14.53
C PHE A 110 -4.01 -8.48 13.97
N ASP A 111 -3.79 -8.62 12.65
CA ASP A 111 -3.80 -9.92 11.97
C ASP A 111 -2.48 -10.67 12.20
N LEU A 112 -1.33 -9.97 12.12
CA LEU A 112 -0.01 -10.59 12.29
C LEU A 112 0.55 -10.49 13.71
N ARG A 113 0.08 -9.53 14.51
CA ARG A 113 0.52 -9.29 15.91
C ARG A 113 2.03 -9.08 16.08
N ILE A 114 2.67 -8.46 15.09
CA ILE A 114 4.11 -8.14 15.14
C ILE A 114 4.37 -6.65 15.37
N LEU A 115 3.35 -5.80 15.29
CA LEU A 115 3.46 -4.35 15.50
C LEU A 115 2.70 -3.91 16.76
N GLN A 116 3.37 -3.14 17.62
CA GLN A 116 2.79 -2.40 18.72
C GLN A 116 2.91 -0.91 18.45
N VAL A 117 1.78 -0.21 18.42
CA VAL A 117 1.77 1.25 18.23
C VAL A 117 1.85 1.94 19.58
N ILE A 118 2.75 2.90 19.70
CA ILE A 118 3.02 3.68 20.90
C ILE A 118 2.60 5.13 20.65
N GLU A 119 1.49 5.54 21.24
CA GLU A 119 1.10 6.94 21.37
C GLU A 119 0.29 7.10 22.64
N ASN A 120 0.77 7.90 23.61
CA ASN A 120 0.02 8.42 24.76
C ASN A 120 -1.13 7.53 25.31
N ASN A 121 -0.90 6.21 25.49
CA ASN A 121 -1.84 5.16 25.93
C ASN A 121 -2.86 4.57 24.91
N ILE A 122 -2.63 4.67 23.60
CA ILE A 122 -3.33 3.87 22.58
C ILE A 122 -2.65 2.51 22.49
N ARG A 123 -3.20 1.52 23.20
CA ARG A 123 -2.88 0.10 22.96
C ARG A 123 -3.45 -0.32 21.60
N SER A 124 -2.93 -1.40 21.01
CA SER A 124 -3.43 -1.98 19.75
C SER A 124 -4.96 -2.18 19.73
N SER A 125 -5.57 -2.40 20.89
CA SER A 125 -7.03 -2.52 21.06
C SER A 125 -7.85 -1.26 20.72
N LYS A 126 -7.22 -0.08 20.66
CA LYS A 126 -7.86 1.20 20.31
C LYS A 126 -7.59 1.64 18.87
N LEU A 127 -6.66 1.01 18.15
CA LEU A 127 -6.27 1.41 16.79
C LEU A 127 -7.44 1.35 15.81
N TRP A 128 -8.29 0.32 15.92
CA TRP A 128 -9.51 0.21 15.11
C TRP A 128 -10.37 1.46 15.24
N MET A 129 -10.73 1.82 16.49
CA MET A 129 -11.58 2.96 16.77
C MET A 129 -10.92 4.27 16.35
N TYR A 130 -9.59 4.39 16.50
CA TYR A 130 -8.83 5.55 16.08
C TYR A 130 -9.00 5.81 14.58
N PHE A 131 -8.74 4.80 13.73
CA PHE A 131 -8.90 4.97 12.28
C PHE A 131 -10.35 5.09 11.82
N VAL A 132 -11.29 4.41 12.50
CA VAL A 132 -12.73 4.60 12.26
C VAL A 132 -13.17 6.03 12.59
N ASN A 133 -12.65 6.64 13.66
CA ASN A 133 -12.98 8.03 13.99
C ASN A 133 -12.40 9.03 12.97
N LEU A 134 -11.22 8.74 12.39
CA LEU A 134 -10.59 9.60 11.39
C LEU A 134 -11.28 9.52 10.02
N TYR A 135 -11.67 8.33 9.57
CA TYR A 135 -12.10 8.08 8.18
C TYR A 135 -13.47 7.42 8.03
N GLY A 136 -14.11 7.02 9.13
CA GLY A 136 -15.39 6.33 9.12
C GLY A 136 -15.38 5.05 8.27
N GLN A 137 -16.45 4.87 7.50
CA GLN A 137 -16.65 3.70 6.65
C GLN A 137 -15.56 3.56 5.56
N PHE A 138 -14.92 4.65 5.15
CA PHE A 138 -13.87 4.63 4.12
C PHE A 138 -12.67 3.79 4.57
N PHE A 139 -12.20 3.96 5.80
CA PHE A 139 -11.14 3.13 6.36
C PHE A 139 -11.55 1.65 6.41
N ILE A 140 -12.77 1.36 6.86
CA ILE A 140 -13.27 -0.01 6.98
C ILE A 140 -13.29 -0.71 5.62
N GLN A 141 -13.78 -0.04 4.58
CA GLN A 141 -13.79 -0.58 3.21
C GLN A 141 -12.38 -0.84 2.70
N ARG A 142 -11.47 0.11 2.91
CA ARG A 142 -10.06 -0.03 2.50
C ARG A 142 -9.36 -1.16 3.23
N TYR A 143 -9.55 -1.28 4.55
CA TYR A 143 -8.94 -2.34 5.33
C TYR A 143 -9.51 -3.72 4.98
N ALA A 144 -10.83 -3.84 4.79
CA ALA A 144 -11.45 -5.10 4.38
C ALA A 144 -10.84 -5.62 3.06
N VAL A 145 -10.66 -4.74 2.07
CA VAL A 145 -10.03 -5.08 0.79
C VAL A 145 -8.55 -5.40 0.97
N TYR A 146 -7.80 -4.57 1.70
CA TYR A 146 -6.39 -4.80 1.97
C TYR A 146 -6.14 -6.16 2.64
N ARG A 147 -6.91 -6.47 3.70
CA ARG A 147 -6.87 -7.73 4.43
C ARG A 147 -7.24 -8.92 3.54
N TYR A 148 -8.30 -8.80 2.73
CA TYR A 148 -8.69 -9.82 1.76
C TYR A 148 -7.54 -10.15 0.79
N LEU A 149 -6.92 -9.13 0.20
CA LEU A 149 -5.81 -9.31 -0.74
C LEU A 149 -4.57 -9.92 -0.08
N ARG A 150 -4.22 -9.45 1.13
CA ARG A 150 -3.09 -10.00 1.90
C ARG A 150 -3.31 -11.47 2.29
N HIS A 151 -4.52 -11.83 2.73
CA HIS A 151 -4.89 -13.22 3.02
C HIS A 151 -4.86 -14.12 1.77
N ASP A 152 -5.18 -13.59 0.59
CA ASP A 152 -5.07 -14.31 -0.67
C ASP A 152 -3.61 -14.39 -1.19
N GLY A 153 -2.66 -13.76 -0.49
CA GLY A 153 -1.21 -13.87 -0.75
C GLY A 153 -0.62 -12.77 -1.61
N TRP A 154 -1.38 -11.71 -1.91
CA TRP A 154 -0.89 -10.58 -2.69
C TRP A 154 0.01 -9.67 -1.86
N VAL A 155 1.05 -9.13 -2.50
CA VAL A 155 1.71 -7.92 -1.99
C VAL A 155 0.88 -6.72 -2.41
N VAL A 156 0.43 -5.93 -1.44
CA VAL A 156 -0.43 -4.77 -1.67
C VAL A 156 0.36 -3.49 -1.41
N ARG A 157 0.31 -2.54 -2.35
CA ARG A 157 0.97 -1.23 -2.28
C ARG A 157 -0.02 -0.10 -2.56
N SER A 158 0.34 1.14 -2.20
CA SER A 158 -0.45 2.32 -2.56
C SER A 158 -0.66 2.43 -4.07
N GLY A 159 -1.90 2.69 -4.49
CA GLY A 159 -2.29 2.93 -5.88
C GLY A 159 -2.23 4.40 -6.32
N LEU A 160 -1.81 5.31 -5.43
CA LEU A 160 -1.93 6.76 -5.61
C LEU A 160 -1.37 7.26 -6.95
N LEU A 161 -0.20 6.77 -7.36
CA LEU A 161 0.45 7.15 -8.62
C LEU A 161 -0.36 6.77 -9.88
N TYR A 162 -1.30 5.85 -9.75
CA TYR A 162 -2.10 5.30 -10.84
C TYR A 162 -3.59 5.64 -10.72
N GLY A 163 -3.97 6.53 -9.81
CA GLY A 163 -5.37 6.94 -9.62
C GLY A 163 -6.29 5.85 -9.08
N VAL A 164 -5.72 4.80 -8.49
CA VAL A 164 -6.45 3.66 -7.91
C VAL A 164 -6.13 3.53 -6.42
N ASP A 165 -6.87 2.69 -5.69
CA ASP A 165 -6.70 2.55 -4.24
C ASP A 165 -5.44 1.77 -3.90
N PHE A 166 -5.21 0.65 -4.61
CA PHE A 166 -4.06 -0.22 -4.39
C PHE A 166 -3.45 -0.72 -5.70
N LEU A 167 -2.20 -1.14 -5.63
CA LEU A 167 -1.59 -2.03 -6.60
C LEU A 167 -1.36 -3.38 -5.95
N ILE A 168 -1.54 -4.45 -6.72
CA ILE A 168 -1.22 -5.81 -6.29
C ILE A 168 -0.06 -6.37 -7.10
N TYR A 169 0.84 -7.07 -6.43
CA TYR A 169 2.02 -7.68 -7.02
C TYR A 169 2.05 -9.17 -6.70
N TYR A 170 2.42 -9.97 -7.69
CA TYR A 170 2.81 -11.35 -7.45
C TYR A 170 4.16 -11.37 -6.74
N GLN A 171 4.23 -11.96 -5.54
CA GLN A 171 5.42 -12.15 -4.71
C GLN A 171 6.21 -10.91 -4.29
N SER A 172 6.73 -10.08 -5.22
CA SER A 172 7.62 -8.96 -4.92
C SER A 172 7.55 -7.85 -5.97
N PRO A 173 7.49 -6.56 -5.57
CA PRO A 173 7.62 -5.42 -6.45
C PRO A 173 9.04 -5.22 -7.03
N CYS A 174 10.06 -5.91 -6.49
CA CYS A 174 11.44 -5.86 -6.99
C CYS A 174 11.60 -6.74 -8.24
N ASN A 175 10.90 -7.88 -8.29
CA ASN A 175 11.06 -8.88 -9.34
C ASN A 175 9.90 -8.89 -10.35
N TYR A 176 8.72 -8.42 -9.93
CA TYR A 176 7.52 -8.42 -10.77
C TYR A 176 6.94 -7.02 -10.85
N HIS A 177 6.47 -6.66 -12.05
CA HIS A 177 5.57 -5.52 -12.19
C HIS A 177 4.24 -5.81 -11.47
N SER A 178 3.55 -4.77 -11.02
CA SER A 178 2.22 -4.95 -10.42
C SER A 178 1.30 -5.63 -11.42
N SER A 179 0.62 -6.68 -10.97
CA SER A 179 -0.32 -7.46 -11.76
C SER A 179 -1.55 -6.64 -12.13
N ALA A 180 -2.04 -5.80 -11.22
CA ALA A 180 -3.22 -4.97 -11.46
C ALA A 180 -3.28 -3.72 -10.56
N GLY A 181 -4.04 -2.73 -11.02
CA GLY A 181 -4.57 -1.65 -10.20
C GLY A 181 -5.94 -2.02 -9.63
N VAL A 182 -6.14 -1.76 -8.35
CA VAL A 182 -7.36 -2.11 -7.60
C VAL A 182 -8.11 -0.84 -7.23
N ARG A 183 -9.38 -0.76 -7.63
CA ARG A 183 -10.31 0.32 -7.27
C ARG A 183 -11.44 -0.21 -6.41
N ILE A 184 -11.67 0.41 -5.26
CA ILE A 184 -12.72 0.03 -4.32
C ILE A 184 -14.00 0.78 -4.66
N LEU A 185 -15.10 0.06 -4.72
CA LEU A 185 -16.44 0.57 -4.95
C LEU A 185 -17.24 0.53 -3.67
N SER A 186 -17.71 1.69 -3.22
CA SER A 186 -18.61 1.82 -2.08
C SER A 186 -20.07 1.53 -2.44
N ASP A 187 -20.43 1.69 -3.72
CA ASP A 187 -21.76 1.37 -4.28
C ASP A 187 -21.57 0.86 -5.72
N VAL A 188 -22.16 -0.31 -6.01
CA VAL A 188 -22.15 -0.94 -7.34
C VAL A 188 -22.86 -0.07 -8.38
N ASN A 189 -23.81 0.76 -7.94
CA ASN A 189 -24.58 1.66 -8.81
C ASN A 189 -23.93 3.03 -9.02
N SER A 190 -22.78 3.30 -8.38
CA SER A 190 -22.04 4.54 -8.66
C SER A 190 -21.68 4.60 -10.15
N ASN A 191 -21.64 5.80 -10.77
CA ASN A 191 -21.33 6.01 -12.20
C ASN A 191 -19.99 5.39 -12.63
N LEU A 192 -19.97 4.07 -12.82
CA LEU A 192 -18.78 3.29 -13.14
C LEU A 192 -18.25 3.68 -14.52
N ASP A 193 -19.14 3.93 -15.47
CA ASP A 193 -18.80 4.06 -16.88
C ASP A 193 -17.79 5.18 -17.18
N ASN A 194 -18.01 6.39 -16.66
CA ASN A 194 -17.14 7.54 -16.96
C ASN A 194 -15.76 7.45 -16.28
N LYS A 195 -15.72 6.96 -15.02
CA LYS A 195 -14.45 6.78 -14.29
C LYS A 195 -13.70 5.55 -14.77
N PHE A 196 -14.42 4.52 -15.22
CA PHE A 196 -13.85 3.29 -15.76
C PHE A 196 -13.00 3.56 -16.99
N ILE A 197 -13.53 4.27 -18.00
CA ILE A 197 -12.80 4.52 -19.24
C ILE A 197 -11.47 5.25 -18.97
N ALA A 198 -11.51 6.30 -18.13
CA ALA A 198 -10.32 7.08 -17.79
C ALA A 198 -9.28 6.24 -17.04
N LEU A 199 -9.69 5.50 -15.99
CA LEU A 199 -8.80 4.64 -15.22
C LEU A 199 -8.24 3.49 -16.04
N ASN A 200 -9.08 2.86 -16.86
CA ASN A 200 -8.67 1.76 -17.73
C ASN A 200 -7.66 2.24 -18.78
N ARG A 201 -7.85 3.44 -19.37
CA ARG A 201 -6.85 4.05 -20.26
C ARG A 201 -5.53 4.30 -19.54
N GLN A 202 -5.57 4.89 -18.34
CA GLN A 202 -4.37 5.19 -17.55
C GLN A 202 -3.60 3.91 -17.21
N LEU A 203 -4.28 2.85 -16.78
CA LEU A 203 -3.64 1.59 -16.42
C LEU A 203 -3.13 0.81 -17.65
N ASN A 204 -3.85 0.82 -18.76
CA ASN A 204 -3.40 0.19 -20.00
C ASN A 204 -2.11 0.83 -20.54
N ASN A 205 -1.96 2.15 -20.42
CA ASN A 205 -0.72 2.85 -20.81
C ASN A 205 0.51 2.36 -20.04
N VAL A 206 0.31 1.79 -18.85
CA VAL A 206 1.37 1.25 -17.99
C VAL A 206 1.28 -0.27 -17.83
N LYS A 207 0.59 -0.94 -18.78
CA LYS A 207 0.41 -2.40 -18.88
C LYS A 207 -0.18 -3.06 -17.62
N LYS A 208 -1.16 -2.41 -16.98
CA LYS A 208 -1.85 -2.92 -15.79
C LYS A 208 -3.33 -3.14 -16.08
N SER A 209 -3.88 -4.23 -15.58
CA SER A 209 -5.33 -4.45 -15.59
C SER A 209 -6.01 -3.69 -14.45
N LEU A 210 -7.28 -3.31 -14.63
CA LEU A 210 -8.12 -2.73 -13.59
C LEU A 210 -8.98 -3.82 -12.95
N ILE A 211 -8.94 -3.91 -11.63
CA ILE A 211 -9.81 -4.77 -10.82
C ILE A 211 -10.66 -3.88 -9.93
N TYR A 212 -11.97 -4.09 -9.96
CA TYR A 212 -12.86 -3.48 -8.97
C TYR A 212 -13.07 -4.42 -7.81
N MET A 213 -12.98 -3.87 -6.60
CA MET A 213 -13.32 -4.55 -5.35
C MET A 213 -14.61 -3.94 -4.81
N ILE A 214 -15.61 -4.76 -4.57
CA ILE A 214 -16.90 -4.36 -4.03
C ILE A 214 -16.94 -4.78 -2.57
N VAL A 215 -17.29 -3.84 -1.70
CA VAL A 215 -17.36 -4.08 -0.26
C VAL A 215 -18.79 -3.92 0.21
N GLU A 216 -19.43 -5.03 0.55
CA GLU A 216 -20.79 -5.07 1.06
C GLU A 216 -20.76 -5.03 2.60
N ILE A 217 -21.25 -3.92 3.16
CA ILE A 217 -21.35 -3.71 4.60
C ILE A 217 -22.83 -3.84 4.99
N PRO A 218 -23.23 -4.88 5.75
CA PRO A 218 -24.63 -5.04 6.14
C PRO A 218 -25.08 -3.91 7.08
N ARG A 219 -26.35 -3.46 6.95
CA ARG A 219 -26.89 -2.29 7.66
C ARG A 219 -26.86 -2.41 9.19
N ASN A 220 -26.96 -3.61 9.74
CA ASN A 220 -27.10 -3.86 11.18
C ASN A 220 -25.78 -4.30 11.84
N VAL A 221 -24.64 -3.77 11.39
CA VAL A 221 -23.32 -4.11 11.89
C VAL A 221 -22.73 -2.95 12.68
N ASN A 222 -22.20 -3.25 13.87
CA ASN A 222 -21.49 -2.27 14.67
C ASN A 222 -20.07 -2.05 14.10
N LEU A 223 -19.89 -0.96 13.36
CA LEU A 223 -18.64 -0.60 12.69
C LEU A 223 -17.54 -0.11 13.64
N ASN A 224 -17.88 0.19 14.90
CA ASN A 224 -16.93 0.62 15.91
C ASN A 224 -16.10 -0.53 16.49
N LYS A 225 -16.33 -1.76 16.01
CA LYS A 225 -15.73 -3.00 16.48
C LYS A 225 -15.10 -3.75 15.31
N VAL A 226 -13.87 -4.23 15.47
CA VAL A 226 -13.11 -4.93 14.42
C VAL A 226 -13.81 -6.22 13.96
N GLU A 227 -14.61 -6.82 14.84
CA GLU A 227 -15.45 -7.99 14.59
C GLU A 227 -16.48 -7.75 13.46
N CYS A 228 -16.75 -6.49 13.08
CA CYS A 228 -17.57 -6.19 11.91
C CYS A 228 -17.02 -6.83 10.63
N LEU A 229 -15.70 -7.02 10.52
CA LEU A 229 -15.04 -7.61 9.35
C LEU A 229 -15.50 -9.03 9.05
N GLU A 230 -15.98 -9.78 10.04
CA GLU A 230 -16.52 -11.14 9.86
C GLU A 230 -17.83 -11.14 9.06
N LYS A 231 -18.55 -10.01 9.06
CA LYS A 231 -19.83 -9.85 8.38
C LYS A 231 -19.71 -9.09 7.06
N ILE A 232 -18.56 -8.48 6.80
CA ILE A 232 -18.31 -7.73 5.57
C ILE A 232 -17.92 -8.70 4.46
N VAL A 233 -18.61 -8.60 3.33
CA VAL A 233 -18.31 -9.41 2.15
C VAL A 233 -17.51 -8.58 1.17
N VAL A 234 -16.37 -9.12 0.74
CA VAL A 234 -15.52 -8.52 -0.29
C VAL A 234 -15.60 -9.39 -1.54
N THR A 235 -16.11 -8.82 -2.63
CA THR A 235 -16.12 -9.46 -3.95
C THR A 235 -15.30 -8.63 -4.94
N HIS A 236 -15.03 -9.20 -6.11
CA HIS A 236 -14.24 -8.53 -7.13
C HIS A 236 -14.85 -8.72 -8.52
N MET A 237 -14.61 -7.74 -9.39
CA MET A 237 -15.00 -7.77 -10.79
C MET A 237 -13.81 -7.37 -11.67
N THR A 238 -13.52 -8.17 -12.67
CA THR A 238 -12.59 -7.81 -13.74
C THR A 238 -13.35 -7.45 -15.00
N TYR A 239 -13.20 -6.21 -15.42
CA TYR A 239 -13.67 -5.81 -16.74
C TYR A 239 -12.61 -6.16 -17.77
N HIS A 240 -12.87 -7.21 -18.53
CA HIS A 240 -12.21 -7.37 -19.81
C HIS A 240 -12.93 -6.46 -20.78
N TYR A 241 -12.27 -5.40 -21.26
CA TYR A 241 -12.74 -4.71 -22.46
C TYR A 241 -12.66 -5.74 -23.59
N ARG A 242 -13.78 -6.43 -23.88
CA ARG A 242 -13.88 -7.27 -25.07
C ARG A 242 -13.66 -6.32 -26.24
N ARG A 243 -12.54 -6.47 -26.94
CA ARG A 243 -12.45 -5.98 -28.32
C ARG A 243 -13.58 -6.68 -29.07
N LEU A 244 -14.64 -5.93 -29.38
CA LEU A 244 -15.61 -6.33 -30.40
C LEU A 244 -14.88 -6.45 -31.74
#